data_AF-A0AAW6VTN7-F1
#
_entry.id   AF-A0AAW6VTN7-F1
#
_cell.length_a   1.000
_cell.length_b   1.000
_cell.length_c   1.000
_cell.angle_alpha   90.00
_cell.angle_beta   90.00
_cell.angle_gamma   90.00
#
_symmetry.space_group_name_H-M   'P 1'
#
loop_
_entity.id
_entity.type
_entity.pdbx_description
1 polymer ?
#
loop_
_entity_poly.entity_id
_entity_poly.type
_entity_poly.pdbx_seq_one_letter_code
_entity_poly.pdbx_strand_id
1 'polypeptide(L)'
;MQITIIFIGILFIVGLVYFGMKLNNYSDEKYDYRPINIFNAGIMMIPFILIICGYYFFKHNEINLYLSIIFSLILIVGNFIYIKTKTDLNVALGAIFILVFAGLLLLLLLFGSSRNNDEYYH
;
A
#
# COMPACT_ATOMS: atom_id res chain seq x y z
N MET A 1 -24.95 0.18 12.37
CA MET A 1 -24.27 0.30 11.06
C MET A 1 -22.80 0.71 11.21
N GLN A 2 -22.46 1.80 11.89
CA GLN A 2 -21.07 2.24 12.09
C GLN A 2 -20.18 1.20 12.81
N ILE A 3 -20.66 0.62 13.92
CA ILE A 3 -19.93 -0.41 14.68
C ILE A 3 -19.61 -1.64 13.81
N THR A 4 -20.55 -2.06 12.97
CA THR A 4 -20.37 -3.18 12.04
C THR A 4 -19.26 -2.91 11.02
N ILE A 5 -19.21 -1.70 10.46
CA ILE A 5 -18.18 -1.29 9.49
C ILE A 5 -16.80 -1.26 10.16
N ILE A 6 -16.71 -0.69 11.36
CA ILE A 6 -15.46 -0.67 12.13
C ILE A 6 -14.98 -2.09 12.42
N PHE A 7 -15.87 -2.97 12.86
CA PHE A 7 -15.54 -4.36 13.14
C PHE A 7 -15.03 -5.11 11.90
N ILE A 8 -15.68 -4.95 10.74
CA ILE A 8 -15.22 -5.51 9.47
C ILE A 8 -13.85 -4.96 9.09
N GLY A 9 -13.61 -3.66 9.27
CA GLY A 9 -12.31 -3.03 9.02
C GLY A 9 -11.20 -3.61 9.89
N ILE A 10 -11.46 -3.83 11.19
CA ILE A 10 -10.50 -4.47 12.10
C ILE A 10 -10.21 -5.90 11.65
N LEU A 11 -11.24 -6.70 11.35
CA LEU A 11 -11.05 -8.07 10.86
C LEU A 11 -10.25 -8.11 9.56
N PHE A 12 -10.49 -7.15 8.67
CA PHE A 12 -9.73 -7.04 7.41
C PHE A 12 -8.24 -6.75 7.67
N ILE A 13 -7.92 -5.81 8.56
CA ILE A 13 -6.53 -5.49 8.93
C ILE A 13 -5.86 -6.70 9.59
N VAL A 14 -6.53 -7.37 10.53
CA VAL A 14 -6.02 -8.59 11.19
C VAL A 14 -5.75 -9.68 10.14
N GLY A 15 -6.67 -9.86 9.21
CA GLY A 15 -6.50 -10.78 8.08
C GLY A 15 -5.27 -10.44 7.24
N LEU A 16 -5.11 -9.19 6.83
CA LEU A 16 -3.95 -8.73 6.05
C LEU A 16 -2.62 -9.01 6.77
N VAL A 17 -2.54 -8.71 8.07
CA VAL A 17 -1.33 -8.95 8.86
C VAL A 17 -1.04 -10.45 8.94
N TYR A 18 -2.05 -11.27 9.25
CA TYR A 18 -1.89 -12.73 9.34
C TYR A 18 -1.43 -13.33 8.01
N PHE A 19 -2.09 -12.99 6.90
CA PHE A 19 -1.71 -13.46 5.58
C PHE A 19 -0.32 -12.95 5.17
N GLY A 20 0.01 -11.71 5.50
CA GLY A 20 1.34 -11.13 5.24
C GLY A 20 2.46 -11.86 5.96
N MET A 21 2.27 -12.18 7.24
CA MET A 21 3.23 -12.98 8.01
C MET A 21 3.39 -14.38 7.43
N LYS A 22 2.27 -15.05 7.11
CA LYS A 22 2.30 -16.40 6.53
C LYS A 22 2.99 -16.43 5.16
N LEU A 23 2.71 -15.45 4.31
CA LEU A 23 3.31 -15.32 2.98
C LEU A 23 4.81 -15.01 3.08
N ASN A 24 5.21 -14.16 4.02
CA ASN A 24 6.62 -13.90 4.29
C ASN A 24 7.35 -15.15 4.76
N ASN A 25 6.82 -15.88 5.75
CA ASN A 25 7.49 -17.09 6.26
C ASN A 25 7.66 -18.14 5.15
N TYR A 26 6.60 -18.37 4.37
CA TYR A 26 6.68 -19.26 3.21
C TYR A 26 7.73 -18.80 2.19
N SER A 27 7.78 -17.49 1.93
CA SER A 27 8.70 -16.93 0.95
C SER A 27 10.15 -16.92 1.44
N ASP A 28 10.37 -16.73 2.74
CA ASP A 28 11.68 -16.78 3.39
C ASP A 28 12.27 -18.19 3.32
N GLU A 29 11.48 -19.20 3.68
CA GLU A 29 11.89 -20.60 3.64
C GLU A 29 12.20 -21.09 2.22
N LYS A 30 11.45 -20.62 1.22
CA LYS A 30 11.56 -21.12 -0.16
C LYS A 30 12.49 -20.30 -1.06
N TYR A 31 12.60 -18.99 -0.84
CA TYR A 31 13.32 -18.07 -1.74
C TYR A 31 14.32 -17.15 -1.03
N ASP A 32 14.50 -17.27 0.29
CA ASP A 32 15.35 -16.36 1.08
C ASP A 32 15.00 -14.87 0.84
N TYR A 33 13.70 -14.60 0.70
CA TYR A 33 13.17 -13.28 0.38
C TYR A 33 11.85 -13.03 1.10
N ARG A 34 11.70 -11.84 1.69
CA ARG A 34 10.49 -11.39 2.38
C ARG A 34 9.79 -10.27 1.58
N PRO A 35 8.73 -10.58 0.82
CA PRO A 35 8.04 -9.62 -0.02
C PRO A 35 7.34 -8.51 0.77
N ILE A 36 6.78 -8.83 1.94
CA ILE A 36 6.10 -7.87 2.80
C ILE A 36 7.11 -7.29 3.78
N ASN A 37 7.76 -6.20 3.40
CA ASN A 37 8.68 -5.46 4.26
C ASN A 37 8.40 -3.96 4.19
N ILE A 38 8.97 -3.20 5.12
CA ILE A 38 8.72 -1.75 5.22
C ILE A 38 9.16 -0.99 3.96
N PHE A 39 10.20 -1.46 3.28
CA PHE A 39 10.74 -0.82 2.09
C PHE A 39 9.77 -0.97 0.91
N ASN A 40 9.29 -2.19 0.66
CA ASN A 40 8.28 -2.48 -0.36
C ASN A 40 6.94 -1.80 -0.04
N ALA A 41 6.56 -1.71 1.24
CA ALA A 41 5.36 -0.99 1.67
C ALA A 41 5.51 0.52 1.44
N GLY A 42 6.68 1.10 1.71
CA GLY A 42 6.99 2.50 1.43
C GLY A 42 6.97 2.82 -0.07
N ILE A 43 7.54 1.95 -0.91
CA ILE A 43 7.42 2.06 -2.37
C ILE A 43 5.95 2.06 -2.79
N MET A 44 5.13 1.22 -2.16
CA MET A 44 3.70 1.13 -2.45
C MET A 44 2.89 2.35 -1.97
N MET A 45 3.48 3.27 -1.20
CA MET A 45 2.85 4.57 -0.93
C MET A 45 2.90 5.52 -2.14
N ILE A 46 3.95 5.43 -2.97
CA ILE A 46 4.20 6.37 -4.07
C ILE A 46 3.03 6.46 -5.06
N PRO A 47 2.42 5.33 -5.50
CA PRO A 47 1.21 5.37 -6.35
C PRO A 47 0.09 6.21 -5.74
N PHE A 48 -0.18 6.06 -4.44
CA PHE A 48 -1.24 6.81 -3.77
C PHE A 48 -0.89 8.30 -3.64
N ILE A 49 0.38 8.63 -3.35
CA ILE A 49 0.85 10.02 -3.33
C ILE A 49 0.66 10.67 -4.70
N LEU A 50 1.03 9.97 -5.79
CA LEU A 50 0.85 10.48 -7.16
C LEU A 50 -0.63 10.74 -7.48
N ILE A 51 -1.53 9.82 -7.12
CA ILE A 51 -2.97 10.00 -7.34
C ILE A 51 -3.50 11.19 -6.53
N ILE A 52 -3.12 11.31 -5.25
CA ILE A 52 -3.49 12.46 -4.41
C ILE A 52 -2.98 13.76 -5.05
N CYS A 53 -1.72 13.78 -5.51
CA CYS A 53 -1.16 14.95 -6.16
C CYS A 53 -1.91 15.32 -7.46
N GLY A 54 -2.19 14.31 -8.29
CA GLY A 54 -3.01 14.42 -9.50
C GLY A 54 -4.38 15.03 -9.22
N TYR A 55 -5.05 14.55 -8.17
CA TYR A 55 -6.40 14.95 -7.81
C TYR A 55 -6.47 16.36 -7.20
N TYR A 56 -5.55 16.70 -6.28
CA TYR A 56 -5.63 17.96 -5.52
C TYR A 56 -4.91 19.13 -6.19
N PHE A 57 -3.74 18.92 -6.79
CA PHE A 57 -2.93 20.01 -7.33
C PHE A 57 -3.12 20.21 -8.84
N PHE A 58 -3.51 19.18 -9.57
CA PHE A 58 -3.66 19.24 -11.02
C PHE A 58 -5.12 19.14 -11.50
N LYS A 59 -6.07 19.42 -10.61
CA LYS A 59 -7.52 19.30 -10.83
C LYS A 59 -8.03 19.98 -12.11
N HIS A 60 -7.39 21.05 -12.55
CA HIS A 60 -7.78 21.80 -13.76
C HIS A 60 -7.20 21.24 -15.06
N ASN A 61 -6.34 20.22 -14.99
CA ASN A 61 -5.70 19.60 -16.15
C ASN A 61 -5.93 18.09 -16.12
N GLU A 62 -7.00 17.64 -16.78
CA GLU A 62 -7.39 16.23 -16.84
C GLU A 62 -6.25 15.32 -17.36
N ILE A 63 -5.41 15.83 -18.25
CA ILE A 63 -4.26 15.09 -18.79
C ILE A 63 -3.29 14.71 -17.67
N ASN A 64 -3.03 15.62 -16.73
CA ASN A 64 -2.13 15.35 -15.60
C ASN A 64 -2.73 14.32 -14.63
N LEU A 65 -4.05 14.33 -14.44
CA LEU A 65 -4.73 13.30 -13.66
C LEU A 65 -4.58 11.93 -14.32
N TYR A 66 -4.83 11.81 -15.63
CA TYR A 66 -4.63 10.55 -16.35
C TYR A 66 -3.17 10.07 -16.29
N LEU A 67 -2.20 10.97 -16.46
CA LEU A 67 -0.78 10.64 -16.33
C LEU A 67 -0.44 10.13 -14.93
N SER A 68 -0.98 10.75 -13.87
CA SER A 68 -0.75 10.32 -12.49
C SER A 68 -1.28 8.90 -12.25
N ILE A 69 -2.44 8.55 -12.82
CA ILE A 69 -3.01 7.20 -12.74
C ILE A 69 -2.13 6.20 -13.51
N ILE A 70 -1.70 6.55 -14.72
CA ILE A 70 -0.83 5.68 -15.55
C ILE A 70 0.50 5.42 -14.83
N PHE A 71 1.17 6.45 -14.32
CA PHE A 71 2.41 6.27 -13.57
C PHE A 71 2.23 5.46 -12.28
N SER A 72 1.10 5.66 -11.59
CA SER A 72 0.77 4.86 -10.41
C SER A 72 0.63 3.37 -10.75
N LEU A 73 -0.06 3.04 -11.85
CA LEU A 73 -0.17 1.66 -12.33
C LEU A 73 1.18 1.08 -12.73
N ILE A 74 2.03 1.84 -13.42
CA ILE A 74 3.39 1.42 -13.79
C ILE A 74 4.21 1.09 -12.55
N LEU A 75 4.12 1.88 -11.47
CA LEU A 75 4.84 1.61 -10.23
C LEU A 75 4.34 0.33 -9.53
N ILE A 76 3.01 0.11 -9.48
CA ILE A 76 2.45 -1.12 -8.92
C ILE A 76 2.92 -2.34 -9.73
N VAL A 77 2.85 -2.27 -11.06
CA VAL A 77 3.31 -3.34 -11.96
C VAL A 77 4.83 -3.54 -11.86
N GLY A 78 5.60 -2.45 -11.75
CA GLY A 78 7.05 -2.51 -11.57
C GLY A 78 7.43 -3.23 -10.28
N ASN A 79 6.75 -2.91 -9.17
CA ASN A 79 6.94 -3.60 -7.90
C ASN A 79 6.52 -5.08 -7.99
N PHE A 80 5.42 -5.38 -8.70
CA PHE A 80 5.02 -6.77 -8.97
C PHE A 80 6.09 -7.55 -9.72
N ILE A 81 6.63 -6.99 -10.80
CA ILE A 81 7.68 -7.62 -11.60
C ILE A 81 8.92 -7.83 -10.73
N TYR A 82 9.31 -6.83 -9.93
CA TYR A 82 10.45 -6.93 -9.02
C TYR A 82 10.31 -8.07 -7.99
N ILE A 83 9.13 -8.26 -7.41
CA ILE A 83 8.89 -9.38 -6.49
C ILE A 83 8.89 -10.71 -7.28
N LYS A 84 8.24 -10.74 -8.45
CA LYS A 84 8.15 -11.92 -9.30
C LYS A 84 9.50 -12.39 -9.85
N THR A 85 10.52 -11.53 -9.96
CA THR A 85 11.87 -12.01 -10.32
C THR A 85 12.54 -12.80 -9.20
N LYS A 86 12.04 -12.69 -7.97
CA LYS A 86 12.56 -13.36 -6.77
C LYS A 86 11.67 -14.50 -6.27
N THR A 87 10.40 -14.53 -6.65
CA THR A 87 9.41 -15.49 -6.15
C THR A 87 8.47 -15.99 -7.24
N ASP A 88 7.75 -17.08 -6.97
CA ASP A 88 6.68 -17.57 -7.85
C ASP A 88 5.52 -16.56 -8.01
N LEU A 89 4.75 -16.74 -9.09
CA LEU A 89 3.63 -15.87 -9.47
C LEU A 89 2.60 -15.69 -8.33
N ASN A 90 2.23 -16.76 -7.64
CA ASN A 90 1.23 -16.71 -6.57
C ASN A 90 1.71 -15.87 -5.37
N VAL A 91 3.00 -15.96 -5.05
CA VAL A 91 3.62 -15.18 -3.98
C VAL A 91 3.68 -13.71 -4.38
N ALA A 92 4.07 -13.41 -5.62
CA ALA A 92 4.11 -12.04 -6.11
C ALA A 92 2.72 -11.38 -6.15
N LEU A 93 1.70 -12.09 -6.61
CA LEU A 93 0.32 -11.59 -6.61
C LEU A 93 -0.21 -11.35 -5.19
N GLY A 94 -0.03 -12.33 -4.30
CA GLY A 94 -0.42 -12.20 -2.90
C GLY A 94 0.32 -11.06 -2.19
N ALA A 95 1.62 -10.91 -2.48
CA ALA A 95 2.43 -9.86 -1.93
C ALA A 95 1.96 -8.48 -2.37
N ILE A 96 1.72 -8.27 -3.66
CA ILE A 96 1.25 -6.99 -4.19
C ILE A 96 -0.12 -6.62 -3.66
N PHE A 97 -1.04 -7.59 -3.58
CA PHE A 97 -2.33 -7.37 -2.96
C PHE A 97 -2.19 -6.80 -1.54
N ILE A 98 -1.38 -7.45 -0.69
CA ILE A 98 -1.15 -7.01 0.69
C ILE A 98 -0.43 -5.66 0.74
N LEU A 99 0.61 -5.48 -0.08
CA LEU A 99 1.41 -4.25 -0.12
C LEU A 99 0.59 -3.04 -0.53
N VAL A 100 -0.38 -3.18 -1.44
CA VAL A 100 -1.28 -2.08 -1.85
C VAL A 100 -2.04 -1.55 -0.63
N PHE A 101 -2.62 -2.43 0.20
CA PHE A 101 -3.31 -1.99 1.41
C PHE A 101 -2.34 -1.51 2.49
N ALA A 102 -1.17 -2.14 2.64
CA ALA A 102 -0.16 -1.71 3.60
C ALA A 102 0.37 -0.31 3.28
N GLY A 103 0.64 -0.01 2.01
CA GLY A 103 1.06 1.30 1.53
C GLY A 103 -0.01 2.37 1.78
N LEU A 104 -1.28 2.05 1.51
CA LEU A 104 -2.39 2.96 1.81
C LEU A 104 -2.53 3.23 3.31
N LEU A 105 -2.48 2.20 4.15
CA LEU A 105 -2.55 2.33 5.61
C LEU A 105 -1.38 3.15 6.16
N LEU A 106 -0.16 2.88 5.70
CA LEU A 106 1.04 3.61 6.11
C LEU A 106 0.93 5.10 5.74
N LEU A 107 0.42 5.41 4.55
CA LEU A 107 0.17 6.77 4.12
C LEU A 107 -0.87 7.48 5.01
N LEU A 108 -1.97 6.81 5.32
CA LEU A 108 -3.01 7.34 6.21
C LEU A 108 -2.48 7.60 7.63
N LEU A 109 -1.63 6.71 8.15
CA LEU A 109 -1.00 6.88 9.45
C LEU A 109 -0.09 8.11 9.48
N LEU A 110 0.69 8.35 8.42
CA LEU A 110 1.57 9.52 8.33
C LEU A 110 0.80 10.83 8.27
N PHE A 111 -0.26 10.91 7.45
CA PHE A 111 -1.11 12.10 7.40
C PHE A 111 -1.96 12.29 8.66
N GLY A 112 -2.46 11.20 9.26
CA GLY A 112 -3.23 11.25 10.48
C GLY A 112 -2.41 11.70 11.69
N SER A 113 -1.16 11.25 11.80
CA SER A 113 -0.23 11.66 12.87
C SER A 113 0.04 13.17 12.85
N SER A 114 0.15 13.76 11.66
CA SER A 114 0.40 15.21 11.51
C SER A 114 -0.70 16.09 12.12
N ARG A 115 -1.96 15.64 12.12
CA ARG A 115 -3.13 16.45 12.47
C ARG A 115 -3.35 16.59 13.98
N ASN A 116 -2.77 15.71 14.80
CA ASN A 116 -2.94 15.73 16.26
C ASN A 116 -2.00 16.72 16.99
N ASN A 117 -1.00 17.29 16.30
CA ASN A 117 -0.05 18.22 16.93
C ASN A 117 -0.57 19.67 17.01
N ASP A 118 -1.62 20.00 16.26
CA ASP A 118 -2.17 21.36 16.23
C ASP A 118 -3.23 21.61 17.33
N GLU A 119 -3.73 20.57 18.00
CA GLU A 119 -4.74 20.68 19.07
C GLU A 119 -4.15 20.93 20.48
N TYR A 120 -2.83 20.94 20.64
CA TYR A 120 -2.16 21.18 21.93
C TYR A 120 -1.62 22.62 22.11
N TYR A 121 -1.89 23.53 21.16
CA TYR A 121 -1.40 24.92 21.18
C TYR A 121 -2.52 25.98 21.28
N HIS A 122 -3.67 25.64 21.85
CA HIS A 122 -4.72 26.61 22.19
C HIS A 122 -5.02 26.64 23.68
#